data_AF-A0A2V4LPT6-F1
#
_entry.id   AF-A0A2V4LPT6-F1
#
_cell.length_a   1.000
_cell.length_b   1.000
_cell.length_c   1.000
_cell.angle_alpha   90.00
_cell.angle_beta   90.00
_cell.angle_gamma   90.00
#
_symmetry.space_group_name_H-M   'P 1'
#
loop_
_entity.id
_entity.type
_entity.pdbx_description
1 polymer ?
#
loop_
_entity_poly.entity_id
_entity_poly.type
_entity_poly.pdbx_seq_one_letter_code
_entity_poly.pdbx_strand_id
1 'polypeptide(L)' 'MRKKADLPSKPCATCGRPLVWRRKWATCWDEVRHCSERCRRNRARPGGP' A
#
# COMPACT_ATOMS: atom_id res chain seq x y z
N MET A 1 23.76 -6.78 -2.28
CA MET A 1 22.94 -7.16 -1.11
C MET A 1 21.85 -6.11 -0.91
N ARG A 2 20.58 -6.38 -1.29
CA ARG A 2 19.49 -5.44 -1.04
C ARG A 2 19.02 -5.60 0.42
N LYS A 3 19.34 -4.61 1.25
CA LYS A 3 18.97 -4.60 2.68
C LYS A 3 17.45 -4.46 2.78
N LYS A 4 16.83 -5.24 3.69
CA LYS A 4 15.39 -5.21 3.99
C LYS A 4 14.90 -3.84 4.51
N ALA A 5 15.83 -2.93 4.84
CA ALA A 5 15.59 -1.53 5.19
C ALA A 5 15.25 -0.63 3.99
N ASP A 6 15.53 -1.06 2.75
CA ASP A 6 15.11 -0.40 1.51
C ASP A 6 13.70 -0.81 1.07
N LEU A 7 12.96 -1.58 1.87
CA LEU A 7 11.53 -1.79 1.60
C LEU A 7 10.82 -0.52 2.05
N PRO A 8 10.42 0.38 1.13
CA PRO A 8 9.78 1.62 1.52
C PRO A 8 8.49 1.27 2.25
N SER A 9 8.38 1.61 3.54
CA SER A 9 7.08 1.64 4.21
C SER A 9 6.26 2.74 3.56
N LYS A 10 5.54 2.39 2.50
CA LYS A 10 4.63 3.31 1.82
C LYS A 10 3.36 3.42 2.66
N PRO A 11 2.94 4.60 3.12
CA PRO A 11 1.64 4.76 3.74
C PRO A 11 0.54 4.50 2.70
N CYS A 12 -0.58 3.93 3.12
CA CYS A 12 -1.72 3.72 2.25
C CYS A 12 -2.27 5.06 1.78
N ALA A 13 -2.38 5.25 0.47
CA ALA A 13 -2.91 6.49 -0.12
C ALA A 13 -4.38 6.80 0.24
N THR A 14 -5.11 5.85 0.85
CA THR A 14 -6.52 6.02 1.25
C THR A 14 -6.68 6.25 2.75
N CYS A 15 -5.95 5.51 3.59
CA CYS A 15 -6.16 5.53 5.05
C CYS A 15 -4.92 5.95 5.85
N GLY A 16 -3.80 6.26 5.18
CA GLY A 16 -2.54 6.67 5.83
C GLY A 16 -1.81 5.58 6.61
N ARG A 17 -2.44 4.40 6.81
CA ARG A 17 -1.83 3.29 7.56
C ARG A 17 -0.62 2.70 6.81
N PRO A 18 0.42 2.24 7.54
CA PRO A 18 1.58 1.63 6.93
C PRO A 18 1.18 0.40 6.09
N LEU A 19 1.62 0.33 4.83
CA LEU A 19 1.48 -0.91 4.05
C LEU A 19 2.32 -1.99 4.70
N VAL A 20 1.66 -3.01 5.22
CA VAL A 20 2.33 -4.21 5.70
C VAL A 20 2.85 -4.98 4.49
N TRP A 21 4.15 -5.28 4.48
CA TRP A 21 4.76 -6.11 3.46
C TRP A 21 4.05 -7.46 3.36
N ARG A 22 3.72 -7.90 2.14
CA ARG A 22 3.16 -9.22 1.87
C ARG A 22 3.95 -9.89 0.75
N ARG A 23 4.24 -11.19 0.88
CA ARG A 23 4.97 -11.96 -0.16
C ARG A 23 4.33 -11.86 -1.54
N LYS A 24 2.99 -11.82 -1.62
CA LYS A 24 2.25 -11.65 -2.88
C LYS A 24 2.52 -10.32 -3.60
N TRP A 25 3.11 -9.36 -2.90
CA TRP A 25 3.45 -8.05 -3.43
C TRP A 25 4.93 -7.92 -3.79
N ALA A 26 5.71 -8.99 -3.68
CA ALA A 26 7.14 -8.97 -3.99
C ALA A 26 7.44 -8.48 -5.42
N THR A 27 6.59 -8.84 -6.38
CA THR A 27 6.74 -8.50 -7.80
C THR A 27 6.13 -7.17 -8.18
N CYS A 28 5.09 -6.71 -7.48
CA CYS A 28 4.32 -5.51 -7.83
C CYS A 28 4.37 -4.44 -6.74
N TRP A 29 5.35 -4.50 -5.82
CA TRP A 29 5.42 -3.60 -4.65
C TRP A 29 5.34 -2.13 -5.02
N ASP A 30 5.92 -1.76 -6.16
CA ASP A 30 5.91 -0.38 -6.60
C ASP A 30 4.51 0.11 -7.02
N GLU A 31 3.67 -0.79 -7.55
CA GLU A 31 2.27 -0.52 -7.89
C GLU A 31 1.34 -0.55 -6.66
N VAL A 32 1.75 -1.18 -5.55
CA VAL A 32 0.89 -1.28 -4.35
C VAL A 32 0.85 0.07 -3.62
N ARG A 33 -0.27 0.77 -3.74
CA ARG A 33 -0.56 2.05 -3.07
C ARG A 33 -1.58 1.95 -1.94
N HIS A 34 -2.20 0.78 -1.78
CA HIS A 34 -3.33 0.56 -0.86
C HIS A 34 -3.11 -0.66 0.03
N CYS A 35 -3.40 -0.54 1.32
CA CYS A 35 -3.19 -1.63 2.30
C CYS A 35 -4.17 -2.80 2.11
N SER A 36 -5.29 -2.56 1.42
CA SER A 36 -6.33 -3.55 1.17
C SER A 36 -7.10 -3.19 -0.08
N GLU A 37 -7.78 -4.18 -0.66
CA GLU A 37 -8.66 -3.96 -1.81
C GLU A 37 -9.81 -3.00 -1.46
N ARG A 38 -10.29 -3.02 -0.21
CA ARG A 38 -11.25 -2.03 0.29
C ARG A 38 -10.72 -0.61 0.13
N CYS A 39 -9.47 -0.34 0.50
CA CYS A 39 -8.85 0.99 0.31
C CYS A 39 -8.67 1.34 -1.17
N ARG A 40 -8.34 0.36 -2.02
CA ARG A 40 -8.24 0.54 -3.48
C ARG A 40 -9.59 0.93 -4.09
N ARG A 41 -10.66 0.23 -3.72
CA ARG A 41 -12.03 0.53 -4.17
C ARG A 41 -12.55 1.83 -3.57
N ASN A 42 -12.23 2.12 -2.30
CA ASN A 42 -12.66 3.35 -1.64
C ASN A 42 -11.99 4.61 -2.20
N ARG A 43 -10.84 4.52 -2.87
CA ARG A 43 -10.25 5.67 -3.60
C ARG A 43 -11.19 6.21 -4.69
N ALA A 44 -12.06 5.36 -5.26
CA ALA A 44 -13.00 5.78 -6.30
C ALA A 44 -14.16 6.64 -5.76
N ARG A 45 -14.31 6.74 -4.44
CA ARG A 45 -15.19 7.72 -3.81
C ARG A 45 -14.31 8.61 -2.93
N PRO A 46 -14.06 9.88 -3.27
CA PRO A 46 -13.68 10.86 -2.27
C PRO A 46 -14.93 11.07 -1.38
N GLY A 47 -15.21 10.09 -0.53
CA GLY A 47 -16.25 10.14 0.47
C GLY A 47 -15.60 10.61 1.75
N GLY A 48 -15.53 11.92 1.90
CA GLY A 48 -15.50 12.52 3.22
C GLY A 48 -16.55 13.62 3.23
N PRO A 49 -17.28 13.77 4.33
CA PRO A 49 -18.19 12.77 4.90
C PRO A 49 -19.18 12.15 3.90
#